data_AF-A0A0P7YQX9-F1
#
_entry.id   AF-A0A0P7YQX9-F1
#
_cell.length_a   1.000
_cell.length_b   1.000
_cell.length_c   1.000
_cell.angle_alpha   90.00
_cell.angle_beta   90.00
_cell.angle_gamma   90.00
#
_symmetry.space_group_name_H-M   'P 1'
#
loop_
_entity.id
_entity.type
_entity.pdbx_description
1 polymer ?
#
loop_
_entity_poly.entity_id
_entity_poly.type
_entity_poly.pdbx_seq_one_letter_code
_entity_poly.pdbx_strand_id
1 'polypeptide(L)'
;MNLTSKSLLLLAGLALAACNNPRPGMFGGGGENGFGGDDAITTGSLGDPSDPRSIAHFQQRIGDRVFFENDSSDLTPDGRSTLQGQAAWLRANPQFAVLIEGHADERGTREYNVALGARRANTVERYLISEGVDADRIRTVSYGKERPVEACAEPRCWDVNRRAVTVVSGGVTG
;
A
#
# COMPACT_ATOMS: atom_id res chain seq x y z
N MET A 1 15.07 -77.66 -33.76
CA MET A 1 15.20 -78.32 -32.44
C MET A 1 15.26 -77.23 -31.38
N ASN A 2 14.18 -77.15 -30.57
CA ASN A 2 14.11 -76.77 -29.15
C ASN A 2 14.53 -75.34 -28.73
N LEU A 3 14.00 -74.69 -27.68
CA LEU A 3 12.70 -74.60 -26.97
C LEU A 3 12.93 -73.50 -25.89
N THR A 4 11.85 -73.01 -25.26
CA THR A 4 11.72 -72.09 -24.09
C THR A 4 11.63 -70.59 -24.46
N SER A 5 10.54 -69.84 -24.31
CA SER A 5 9.33 -69.80 -23.46
C SER A 5 9.49 -69.16 -22.07
N LYS A 6 8.77 -68.03 -21.90
CA LYS A 6 7.99 -67.54 -20.73
C LYS A 6 8.41 -66.19 -20.10
N SER A 7 7.44 -65.26 -20.19
CA SER A 7 7.03 -64.30 -19.15
C SER A 7 7.97 -63.09 -18.90
N LEU A 8 7.56 -61.87 -18.54
CA LEU A 8 6.30 -61.27 -18.11
C LEU A 8 6.44 -59.73 -18.28
N LEU A 9 5.32 -59.04 -18.50
CA LEU A 9 5.13 -57.59 -18.42
C LEU A 9 5.75 -56.93 -17.18
N LEU A 10 6.19 -55.66 -17.31
CA LEU A 10 5.98 -54.62 -16.30
C LEU A 10 6.16 -53.21 -16.91
N LEU A 11 5.01 -52.60 -17.27
CA LEU A 11 4.86 -51.15 -17.36
C LEU A 11 4.75 -50.57 -15.94
N ALA A 12 5.54 -49.55 -15.61
CA ALA A 12 5.20 -48.55 -14.61
C ALA A 12 6.15 -47.34 -14.73
N GLY A 13 5.80 -46.40 -15.62
CA GLY A 13 6.46 -45.09 -15.72
C GLY A 13 5.78 -44.08 -14.78
N LEU A 14 6.55 -43.65 -13.78
CA LEU A 14 6.39 -42.52 -12.85
C LEU A 14 5.12 -41.65 -12.97
N ALA A 15 4.25 -41.74 -11.96
CA ALA A 15 3.39 -40.62 -11.56
C ALA A 15 4.10 -39.82 -10.45
N LEU A 16 4.37 -38.55 -10.71
CA LEU A 16 4.88 -37.58 -9.75
C LEU A 16 3.77 -37.30 -8.70
N ALA A 17 3.87 -37.89 -7.52
CA ALA A 17 2.99 -37.55 -6.40
C ALA A 17 3.46 -36.22 -5.78
N ALA A 18 2.65 -35.18 -5.95
CA ALA A 18 2.76 -33.93 -5.23
C ALA A 18 2.50 -34.18 -3.73
N CYS A 19 3.46 -33.84 -2.87
CA CYS A 19 3.22 -33.74 -1.44
C CYS A 19 2.49 -32.43 -1.13
N ASN A 20 1.17 -32.49 -1.01
CA ASN A 20 0.37 -31.49 -0.29
C ASN A 20 0.00 -32.10 1.07
N ASN A 21 0.44 -31.51 2.17
CA ASN A 21 0.26 -32.07 3.50
C ASN A 21 -0.72 -31.21 4.31
N PRO A 22 -2.02 -31.56 4.38
CA PRO A 22 -2.89 -31.04 5.41
C PRO A 22 -2.67 -31.86 6.68
N ARG A 23 -2.40 -31.22 7.82
CA ARG A 23 -2.49 -31.88 9.13
C ARG A 23 -3.76 -31.40 9.85
N PRO A 24 -4.83 -32.21 9.90
CA PRO A 24 -5.97 -31.99 10.77
C PRO A 24 -5.65 -32.54 12.16
N GLY A 25 -6.01 -31.77 13.19
CA GLY A 25 -5.60 -31.98 14.57
C GLY A 25 -6.13 -33.24 15.25
N MET A 26 -5.40 -33.64 16.30
CA MET A 26 -5.91 -34.50 17.37
C MET A 26 -4.97 -34.35 18.57
N PHE A 27 -5.46 -33.68 19.63
CA PHE A 27 -5.27 -33.92 21.07
C PHE A 27 -5.60 -32.61 21.80
N GLY A 28 -6.70 -32.65 22.55
CA GLY A 28 -7.24 -31.51 23.30
C GLY A 28 -6.43 -31.17 24.55
N GLY A 29 -6.70 -29.97 25.06
CA GLY A 29 -6.18 -29.47 26.33
C GLY A 29 -6.06 -27.96 26.29
N GLY A 30 -6.90 -27.26 27.05
CA GLY A 30 -6.84 -25.80 27.18
C GLY A 30 -5.49 -25.34 27.71
N GLY A 31 -5.12 -24.11 27.39
CA GLY A 31 -3.88 -23.52 27.85
C GLY A 31 -3.49 -22.32 26.99
N GLU A 32 -3.60 -21.15 27.60
CA GLU A 32 -3.16 -19.86 27.10
C GLU A 32 -1.64 -19.86 26.84
N ASN A 33 -1.22 -18.93 25.97
CA ASN A 33 0.14 -18.41 25.80
C ASN A 33 1.09 -19.14 24.83
N GLY A 34 1.39 -18.44 23.72
CA GLY A 34 2.77 -18.08 23.40
C GLY A 34 3.47 -18.86 22.30
N PHE A 35 3.51 -18.27 21.11
CA PHE A 35 4.64 -18.33 20.15
C PHE A 35 4.61 -16.99 19.39
N GLY A 36 5.67 -16.19 19.25
CA GLY A 36 7.09 -16.46 19.42
C GLY A 36 7.84 -16.00 18.17
N GLY A 37 8.03 -14.68 18.04
CA GLY A 37 9.17 -14.02 17.38
C GLY A 37 9.43 -14.28 15.89
N ASP A 38 8.91 -13.38 15.05
CA ASP A 38 9.54 -12.95 13.81
C ASP A 38 9.42 -11.42 13.69
N ASP A 39 10.55 -10.72 13.80
CA ASP A 39 10.72 -9.30 13.51
C ASP A 39 10.55 -9.03 12.00
N ALA A 40 9.36 -9.31 11.48
CA ALA A 40 8.85 -8.71 10.26
C ALA A 40 7.94 -7.56 10.71
N ILE A 41 8.10 -6.36 10.13
CA ILE A 41 7.17 -5.24 10.28
C ILE A 41 5.74 -5.80 10.28
N THR A 42 5.11 -5.81 11.46
CA THR A 42 3.92 -6.61 11.65
C THR A 42 2.79 -5.96 10.88
N THR A 43 2.26 -6.67 9.88
CA THR A 43 1.01 -6.33 9.19
C THR A 43 -0.16 -6.17 10.19
N GLY A 44 0.02 -6.65 11.44
CA GLY A 44 -0.88 -6.40 12.56
C GLY A 44 -0.99 -4.93 12.99
N SER A 45 0.01 -4.07 12.73
CA SER A 45 -0.07 -2.64 13.07
C SER A 45 -0.89 -1.81 12.06
N LEU A 46 -1.14 -2.32 10.85
CA LEU A 46 -1.97 -1.65 9.84
C LEU A 46 -3.45 -2.06 9.93
N GLY A 47 -3.74 -3.19 10.56
CA GLY A 47 -5.07 -3.80 10.68
C GLY A 47 -5.52 -4.56 9.42
N ASP A 48 -6.77 -5.03 9.42
CA ASP A 48 -7.36 -5.80 8.31
C ASP A 48 -7.93 -4.86 7.23
N PRO A 49 -7.63 -5.06 5.93
CA PRO A 49 -8.21 -4.25 4.83
C PRO A 49 -9.74 -4.26 4.73
N SER A 50 -10.40 -5.23 5.35
CA SER A 50 -11.86 -5.36 5.44
C SER A 50 -12.46 -4.56 6.60
N ASP A 51 -11.64 -4.16 7.58
CA ASP A 51 -12.06 -3.29 8.67
C ASP A 51 -11.99 -1.82 8.22
N PRO A 52 -13.14 -1.12 8.09
CA PRO A 52 -13.18 0.27 7.67
C PRO A 52 -12.51 1.25 8.64
N ARG A 53 -12.07 0.82 9.83
CA ARG A 53 -11.29 1.66 10.76
C ARG A 53 -9.79 1.46 10.65
N SER A 54 -9.32 0.52 9.85
CA SER A 54 -7.91 0.18 9.73
C SER A 54 -7.17 1.08 8.74
N ILE A 55 -5.86 1.25 8.97
CA ILE A 55 -4.97 1.93 8.02
C ILE A 55 -4.87 1.12 6.72
N ALA A 56 -4.90 -0.21 6.81
CA ALA A 56 -4.88 -1.09 5.65
C ALA A 56 -6.09 -0.86 4.71
N HIS A 57 -7.29 -0.64 5.27
CA HIS A 57 -8.47 -0.30 4.48
C HIS A 57 -8.28 1.04 3.77
N PHE A 58 -7.74 2.06 4.44
CA PHE A 58 -7.42 3.34 3.81
C PHE A 58 -6.50 3.17 2.59
N GLN A 59 -5.39 2.46 2.76
CA GLN A 59 -4.39 2.30 1.68
C GLN A 59 -4.92 1.44 0.51
N GLN A 60 -5.61 0.35 0.79
CA GLN A 60 -5.96 -0.65 -0.23
C GLN A 60 -7.33 -0.43 -0.87
N ARG A 61 -8.29 0.13 -0.14
CA ARG A 61 -9.68 0.29 -0.62
C ARG A 61 -9.97 1.70 -1.09
N ILE A 62 -9.38 2.71 -0.44
CA ILE A 62 -9.58 4.12 -0.80
C ILE A 62 -8.45 4.60 -1.70
N GLY A 63 -7.22 4.24 -1.37
CA GLY A 63 -6.02 4.72 -2.05
C GLY A 63 -5.42 5.90 -1.31
N ASP A 64 -4.10 5.85 -1.12
CA ASP A 64 -3.31 6.85 -0.40
C ASP A 64 -2.69 7.92 -1.32
N ARG A 65 -2.78 7.75 -2.64
CA ARG A 65 -2.07 8.58 -3.63
C ARG A 65 -3.01 9.39 -4.50
N VAL A 66 -2.58 10.62 -4.79
CA VAL A 66 -3.17 11.49 -5.80
C VAL A 66 -2.12 11.84 -6.83
N PHE A 67 -2.45 11.72 -8.12
CA PHE A 67 -1.54 12.03 -9.23
C PHE A 67 -1.84 13.39 -9.85
N PHE A 68 -0.82 13.99 -10.46
CA PHE A 68 -0.87 15.32 -11.05
C PHE A 68 -0.38 15.33 -12.50
N GLU A 69 -0.94 16.24 -13.28
CA GLU A 69 -0.46 16.54 -14.62
C GLU A 69 0.94 17.15 -14.60
N ASN A 70 1.57 17.15 -15.77
CA ASN A 70 2.87 17.78 -15.97
C ASN A 70 2.83 19.25 -15.51
N ASP A 71 3.80 19.63 -14.69
CA ASP A 71 3.97 20.99 -14.18
C ASP A 71 2.77 21.59 -13.43
N SER A 72 1.84 20.76 -12.98
CA SER A 72 0.61 21.20 -12.30
C SER A 72 0.56 20.76 -10.84
N SER A 73 -0.15 21.54 -10.04
CA SER A 73 -0.58 21.22 -8.68
C SER A 73 -2.11 21.19 -8.53
N ASP A 74 -2.84 21.15 -9.65
CA ASP A 74 -4.29 21.10 -9.67
C ASP A 74 -4.79 19.66 -9.54
N LEU A 75 -5.90 19.47 -8.84
CA LEU A 75 -6.51 18.16 -8.66
C LEU A 75 -7.29 17.75 -9.91
N THR A 76 -6.92 16.60 -10.46
CA THR A 76 -7.70 15.91 -11.49
C THR A 76 -9.04 15.41 -10.93
N PRO A 77 -10.04 15.08 -11.77
CA PRO A 77 -11.29 14.48 -11.32
C PRO A 77 -11.07 13.20 -10.48
N ASP A 78 -10.16 12.33 -10.92
CA ASP A 78 -9.81 11.09 -10.20
C ASP A 78 -9.12 11.37 -8.86
N GLY A 79 -8.25 12.38 -8.83
CA GLY A 79 -7.63 12.87 -7.60
C GLY A 79 -8.67 13.38 -6.60
N ARG A 80 -9.67 14.14 -7.06
CA ARG A 80 -10.78 14.61 -6.22
C ARG A 80 -11.61 13.44 -5.69
N SER A 81 -11.96 12.47 -6.55
CA SER A 81 -12.71 11.27 -6.14
C SER A 81 -11.97 10.49 -5.03
N THR A 82 -10.65 10.31 -5.19
CA THR A 82 -9.82 9.67 -4.18
C THR A 82 -9.83 10.47 -2.86
N LEU A 83 -9.64 11.80 -2.93
CA LEU A 83 -9.63 12.66 -1.75
C LEU A 83 -10.98 12.74 -1.05
N GLN A 84 -12.10 12.63 -1.77
CA GLN A 84 -13.43 12.52 -1.16
C GLN A 84 -13.53 11.26 -0.28
N GLY A 85 -13.04 10.13 -0.79
CA GLY A 85 -12.93 8.90 -0.02
C GLY A 85 -12.01 9.04 1.20
N GLN A 86 -10.83 9.65 1.01
CA GLN A 86 -9.90 9.90 2.11
C GLN A 86 -10.51 10.80 3.20
N ALA A 87 -11.16 11.90 2.82
CA ALA A 87 -11.80 12.82 3.75
C ALA A 87 -12.94 12.14 4.52
N ALA A 88 -13.79 11.36 3.85
CA ALA A 88 -14.84 10.60 4.51
C ALA A 88 -14.29 9.64 5.56
N TRP A 89 -13.20 8.94 5.24
CA TRP A 89 -12.54 8.03 6.17
C TRP A 89 -11.89 8.76 7.35
N LEU A 90 -11.21 9.88 7.10
CA LEU A 90 -10.58 10.69 8.15
C LEU A 90 -11.59 11.34 9.10
N ARG A 91 -12.79 11.69 8.60
CA ARG A 91 -13.91 12.14 9.43
C ARG A 91 -14.50 11.02 10.27
N ALA A 92 -14.59 9.81 9.72
CA ALA A 92 -15.09 8.63 10.44
C ALA A 92 -14.08 8.09 11.48
N ASN A 93 -12.80 8.39 11.32
CA ASN A 93 -11.73 7.93 12.20
C ASN A 93 -10.92 9.11 12.77
N PRO A 94 -11.47 9.86 13.74
CA PRO A 94 -10.88 11.11 14.25
C PRO A 94 -9.56 10.91 15.01
N GLN A 95 -9.24 9.69 15.43
CA GLN A 95 -8.02 9.36 16.16
C GLN A 95 -6.75 9.44 15.29
N PHE A 96 -6.87 9.38 13.97
CA PHE A 96 -5.72 9.41 13.07
C PHE A 96 -5.34 10.83 12.67
N ALA A 97 -4.05 11.13 12.56
CA ALA A 97 -3.52 12.29 11.86
C ALA A 97 -2.94 11.88 10.50
N VAL A 98 -2.65 12.83 9.63
CA VAL A 98 -2.04 12.57 8.33
C VAL A 98 -0.87 13.50 8.04
N LEU A 99 0.15 12.94 7.39
CA LEU A 99 1.23 13.66 6.73
C LEU A 99 1.02 13.55 5.23
N ILE A 100 0.92 14.68 4.54
CA ILE A 100 0.83 14.74 3.09
C ILE A 100 2.22 15.00 2.53
N GLU A 101 2.74 14.03 1.77
CA GLU A 101 4.04 14.10 1.12
C GLU A 101 3.87 14.53 -0.34
N GLY A 102 4.45 15.67 -0.71
CA GLY A 102 4.45 16.18 -2.08
C GLY A 102 5.69 15.76 -2.86
N HIS A 103 5.48 15.22 -4.06
CA HIS A 103 6.55 14.74 -4.95
C HIS A 103 6.45 15.36 -6.35
N ALA A 104 7.57 15.38 -7.05
CA ALA A 104 7.69 15.77 -8.45
C ALA A 104 8.60 14.79 -9.20
N ASP A 105 8.52 14.82 -10.54
CA ASP A 105 9.42 14.05 -11.38
C ASP A 105 10.82 14.68 -11.45
N GLU A 106 11.76 14.01 -12.11
CA GLU A 106 13.18 14.35 -12.08
C GLU A 106 13.55 15.64 -12.84
N ARG A 107 12.67 16.12 -13.72
CA ARG A 107 12.95 17.22 -14.65
C ARG A 107 12.92 18.57 -13.93
N GLY A 108 13.78 19.49 -14.36
CA GLY A 108 13.91 20.82 -13.73
C GLY A 108 14.86 20.83 -12.52
N THR A 109 15.00 22.00 -11.87
CA THR A 109 15.92 22.16 -10.74
C THR A 109 15.40 21.50 -9.47
N ARG A 110 16.27 21.28 -8.50
CA ARG A 110 15.89 20.71 -7.19
C ARG A 110 14.91 21.63 -6.48
N GLU A 111 15.24 22.92 -6.41
CA GLU A 111 14.49 23.95 -5.70
C GLU A 111 13.10 24.13 -6.31
N TYR A 112 13.03 24.10 -7.65
CA TYR A 112 11.76 24.13 -8.36
C TYR A 112 10.85 22.97 -7.96
N ASN A 113 11.39 21.75 -7.95
CA ASN A 113 10.63 20.55 -7.63
C ASN A 113 10.23 20.48 -6.15
N VAL A 114 11.07 20.98 -5.24
CA VAL A 114 10.68 21.14 -3.83
C VAL A 114 9.51 22.11 -3.70
N ALA A 115 9.54 23.24 -4.40
CA ALA A 115 8.42 24.19 -4.40
C ALA A 115 7.14 23.60 -5.04
N LEU A 116 7.27 22.87 -6.16
CA LEU A 116 6.15 22.20 -6.82
C LEU A 116 5.52 21.12 -5.94
N GLY A 117 6.34 20.28 -5.29
CA GLY A 117 5.88 19.29 -4.32
C GLY A 117 5.14 19.96 -3.15
N ALA A 118 5.63 21.09 -2.64
CA ALA A 118 4.96 21.83 -1.56
C ALA A 118 3.58 22.35 -1.99
N ARG A 119 3.46 22.89 -3.22
CA ARG A 119 2.16 23.31 -3.78
C ARG A 119 1.19 22.14 -3.89
N ARG A 120 1.65 20.97 -4.35
CA ARG A 120 0.83 19.75 -4.44
C ARG A 120 0.32 19.29 -3.07
N ALA A 121 1.21 19.23 -2.08
CA ALA A 121 0.83 18.85 -0.72
C ALA A 121 -0.19 19.84 -0.13
N ASN A 122 0.02 21.14 -0.30
CA ASN A 122 -0.92 22.17 0.16
C ASN A 122 -2.27 22.14 -0.58
N THR A 123 -2.30 21.80 -1.88
CA THR A 123 -3.56 21.61 -2.59
C THR A 123 -4.36 20.46 -1.97
N VAL A 124 -3.73 19.32 -1.67
CA VAL A 124 -4.39 18.19 -1.01
C VAL A 124 -4.87 18.56 0.40
N GLU A 125 -4.03 19.23 1.19
CA GLU A 125 -4.37 19.72 2.52
C GLU A 125 -5.63 20.60 2.48
N ARG A 126 -5.63 21.64 1.64
CA ARG A 126 -6.78 22.55 1.50
C ARG A 126 -8.04 21.82 1.07
N TYR A 127 -7.92 20.83 0.19
CA TYR A 127 -9.05 20.02 -0.23
C TYR A 127 -9.62 19.22 0.95
N LEU A 128 -8.79 18.49 1.70
CA LEU A 128 -9.23 17.71 2.86
C LEU A 128 -9.88 18.60 3.94
N ILE A 129 -9.32 19.79 4.19
CA ILE A 129 -9.91 20.78 5.11
C ILE A 129 -11.29 21.23 4.60
N SER A 130 -11.42 21.51 3.30
CA SER A 130 -12.71 21.91 2.71
C SER A 130 -13.79 20.82 2.80
N GLU A 131 -13.37 19.55 2.87
CA GLU A 131 -14.24 18.38 3.07
C GLU A 131 -14.50 18.06 4.56
N GLY A 132 -14.04 18.93 5.47
CA GLY A 132 -14.33 18.87 6.90
C GLY A 132 -13.33 18.06 7.74
N VAL A 133 -12.13 17.79 7.24
CA VAL A 133 -11.03 17.27 8.09
C VAL A 133 -10.41 18.42 8.87
N ASP A 134 -10.21 18.23 10.18
CA ASP A 134 -9.57 19.23 11.03
C ASP A 134 -8.13 19.54 10.55
N ALA A 135 -7.82 20.82 10.42
CA ALA A 135 -6.51 21.30 9.98
C ALA A 135 -5.38 20.88 10.93
N ASP A 136 -5.65 20.79 12.24
CA ASP A 136 -4.63 20.42 13.23
C ASP A 136 -4.15 18.96 13.08
N ARG A 137 -4.94 18.14 12.38
CA ARG A 137 -4.64 16.73 12.09
C ARG A 137 -3.83 16.55 10.80
N ILE A 138 -3.58 17.61 10.04
CA ILE A 138 -2.92 17.56 8.75
C ILE A 138 -1.56 18.26 8.84
N ARG A 139 -0.52 17.57 8.36
CA ARG A 139 0.80 18.16 8.14
C ARG A 139 1.21 17.94 6.70
N THR A 140 2.07 18.81 6.17
CA THR A 140 2.59 18.68 4.81
C THR A 140 4.11 18.66 4.81
N VAL A 141 4.70 17.87 3.91
CA VAL A 141 6.14 17.89 3.60
C VAL A 141 6.33 17.82 2.09
N SER A 142 7.39 18.43 1.58
CA SER A 142 7.78 18.29 0.17
C SER A 142 9.11 17.56 0.08
N TYR A 143 9.13 16.48 -0.69
CA TYR A 143 10.36 15.79 -1.08
C TYR A 143 10.83 16.19 -2.48
N GLY A 144 10.03 16.96 -3.22
CA GLY A 144 10.31 17.28 -4.62
C GLY A 144 10.67 16.01 -5.40
N LYS A 145 11.85 16.01 -6.01
CA LYS A 145 12.36 14.89 -6.80
C LYS A 145 13.29 13.92 -6.06
N GLU A 146 13.43 14.06 -4.74
CA GLU A 146 14.42 13.30 -3.95
C GLU A 146 13.95 11.88 -3.58
N ARG A 147 12.64 11.60 -3.71
CA ARG A 147 12.03 10.29 -3.41
C ARG A 147 11.18 9.78 -4.58
N PRO A 148 11.79 9.42 -5.72
CA PRO A 148 11.06 8.85 -6.85
C PRO A 148 10.54 7.44 -6.50
N VAL A 149 9.36 7.11 -7.01
CA VAL A 149 8.86 5.72 -7.04
C VAL A 149 9.58 4.95 -8.13
N GLU A 150 9.75 5.57 -9.31
CA GLU A 150 10.51 5.01 -10.41
C GLU A 150 11.63 5.95 -10.83
N ALA A 151 12.87 5.48 -10.77
CA ALA A 151 14.04 6.24 -11.19
C ALA A 151 14.37 5.98 -12.66
N CYS A 152 13.57 6.54 -13.58
CA CYS A 152 13.82 6.45 -15.00
C CYS A 152 13.37 7.69 -15.79
N ALA A 153 14.01 7.92 -16.93
CA ALA A 153 13.79 9.07 -17.81
C ALA A 153 12.79 8.78 -18.93
N GLU A 154 11.63 8.25 -18.57
CA GLU A 154 10.55 7.91 -19.51
C GLU A 154 9.21 8.49 -19.03
N PRO A 155 8.27 8.82 -19.93
CA PRO A 155 6.97 9.38 -19.57
C PRO A 155 6.24 8.61 -18.46
N ARG A 156 6.22 7.26 -18.54
CA ARG A 156 5.60 6.40 -17.52
C ARG A 156 6.15 6.62 -16.11
N CYS A 157 7.46 6.85 -15.97
CA CYS A 157 8.11 7.07 -14.69
C CYS A 157 7.77 8.45 -14.14
N TRP A 158 7.71 9.45 -15.02
CA TRP A 158 7.32 10.80 -14.62
C TRP A 158 5.88 10.81 -14.08
N ASP A 159 4.97 10.08 -14.72
CA ASP A 159 3.55 10.06 -14.35
C ASP A 159 3.33 9.53 -12.93
N VAL A 160 4.00 8.44 -12.55
CA VAL A 160 3.91 7.87 -11.20
C VAL A 160 4.66 8.69 -10.14
N ASN A 161 5.65 9.49 -10.56
CA ASN A 161 6.41 10.36 -9.66
C ASN A 161 5.71 11.69 -9.36
N ARG A 162 4.84 12.16 -10.25
CA ARG A 162 4.03 13.37 -10.03
C ARG A 162 2.84 13.06 -9.13
N ARG A 163 3.08 12.97 -7.83
CA ARG A 163 2.07 12.57 -6.85
C ARG A 163 2.12 13.36 -5.54
N ALA A 164 1.04 13.25 -4.78
CA ALA A 164 1.01 13.46 -3.34
C ALA A 164 0.61 12.15 -2.66
N VAL A 165 1.20 11.85 -1.50
CA VAL A 165 0.92 10.64 -0.71
C VAL A 165 0.38 11.06 0.64
N THR A 166 -0.79 10.54 1.01
CA THR A 166 -1.38 10.74 2.34
C THR A 166 -0.94 9.61 3.25
N VAL A 167 0.03 9.89 4.12
CA VAL A 167 0.53 8.95 5.11
C VAL A 167 -0.25 9.10 6.40
N VAL A 168 -0.99 8.07 6.78
CA VAL A 168 -1.74 8.04 8.05
C VAL A 168 -0.77 7.79 9.20
N SER A 169 -0.86 8.62 10.23
CA SER A 169 -0.05 8.53 11.46
C SER A 169 -0.94 8.58 12.69
N GLY A 170 -0.63 7.80 13.71
CA GLY A 170 -1.36 7.79 14.98
C GLY A 170 -2.54 6.83 14.98
N GLY A 171 -2.33 5.64 15.52
CA GLY A 171 -3.36 4.60 15.66
C GLY A 171 -2.92 3.48 16.57
N VAL A 172 -2.17 3.79 17.63
CA VAL A 172 -1.87 2.88 18.74
C VAL A 172 -1.58 3.74 19.98
N THR A 173 -2.62 4.15 20.71
CA THR A 173 -2.46 4.58 22.11
C THR A 173 -3.73 4.25 22.88
N GLY A 174 -3.62 3.26 23.77
CA GLY A 174 -4.67 2.80 24.67
C GLY A 174 -4.87 1.31 24.59
#